data_AF-A0AAD4X3N4-F1
#
_entry.id   AF-A0AAD4X3N4-F1
#
_cell.length_a   1.000
_cell.length_b   1.000
_cell.length_c   1.000
_cell.angle_alpha   90.00
_cell.angle_beta   90.00
_cell.angle_gamma   90.00
#
_symmetry.space_group_name_H-M   'P 1'
#
loop_
_entity.id
_entity.type
_entity.pdbx_description
1 polymer ?
#
loop_
_entity_poly.entity_id
_entity_poly.type
_entity_poly.pdbx_seq_one_letter_code
_entity_poly.pdbx_strand_id
1 'polypeptide(L)'
;MEPVVDYTFTKKADPKVLANKAAKDVKAGASTIKKKAKKICTSITFHRPKTLQKARNPKYPCISALPRNKLDHYQILKYPLTTESARLKTTRRRKSRMLSRRYRFTLCPDYLLRNYSGLGIS
;
A
#
# COMPACT_ATOMS: atom_id res chain seq x y z
N MET A 1 -55.95 -65.11 -3.06
CA MET A 1 -55.07 -63.93 -2.96
C MET A 1 -55.93 -62.78 -2.48
N GLU A 2 -55.62 -62.25 -1.30
CA GLU A 2 -56.14 -61.02 -0.66
C GLU A 2 -56.26 -59.83 -1.64
N PRO A 3 -57.11 -58.79 -1.40
CA PRO A 3 -57.14 -58.01 -0.14
C PRO A 3 -58.52 -57.58 0.42
N VAL A 4 -58.60 -57.51 1.74
CA VAL A 4 -59.67 -56.87 2.52
C VAL A 4 -59.38 -55.37 2.61
N VAL A 5 -60.33 -54.54 2.16
CA VAL A 5 -60.27 -53.07 2.21
C VAL A 5 -61.11 -52.58 3.39
N ASP A 6 -60.45 -52.10 4.44
CA ASP A 6 -61.09 -51.47 5.59
C ASP A 6 -61.44 -50.00 5.29
N TYR A 7 -62.73 -49.67 5.28
CA TYR A 7 -63.22 -48.30 5.07
C TYR A 7 -63.35 -47.56 6.40
N THR A 8 -62.38 -46.70 6.73
CA THR A 8 -62.46 -45.84 7.92
C THR A 8 -63.27 -44.57 7.62
N PHE A 9 -64.42 -44.40 8.29
CA PHE A 9 -65.20 -43.16 8.27
C PHE A 9 -64.49 -42.06 9.08
N THR A 10 -64.04 -40.99 8.40
CA THR A 10 -63.37 -39.86 9.06
C THR A 10 -64.38 -38.97 9.78
N LYS A 11 -64.48 -39.11 11.11
CA LYS A 11 -65.29 -38.23 11.96
C LYS A 11 -64.57 -36.88 12.08
N LYS A 12 -65.21 -35.78 11.65
CA LYS A 12 -64.66 -34.41 11.77
C LYS A 12 -64.42 -34.08 13.24
N ALA A 13 -63.21 -33.64 13.58
CA ALA A 13 -62.82 -33.30 14.95
C ALA A 13 -63.63 -32.11 15.51
N ASP A 14 -63.79 -32.07 16.84
CA ASP A 14 -64.53 -31.02 17.53
C ASP A 14 -64.01 -29.61 17.19
N PRO A 15 -64.90 -28.65 16.91
CA PRO A 15 -64.50 -27.33 16.40
C PRO A 15 -63.61 -26.55 17.38
N LYS A 16 -63.77 -26.78 18.69
CA LYS A 16 -62.95 -26.16 19.74
C LYS A 16 -61.50 -26.67 19.73
N VAL A 17 -61.29 -27.95 19.42
CA VAL A 17 -59.95 -28.55 19.37
C VAL A 17 -59.20 -28.07 18.12
N LEU A 18 -59.91 -27.97 17.00
CA LEU A 18 -59.38 -27.39 15.76
C LEU A 18 -59.02 -25.90 15.93
N ALA A 19 -59.87 -25.13 16.61
CA ALA A 19 -59.61 -23.71 16.90
C ALA A 19 -58.37 -23.52 17.80
N ASN A 20 -58.24 -24.33 18.85
CA ASN A 20 -57.07 -24.28 19.74
C ASN A 20 -55.78 -24.72 19.05
N LYS A 21 -55.85 -25.67 18.11
CA LYS A 21 -54.70 -26.08 17.29
C LYS A 21 -54.29 -24.96 16.34
N ALA A 22 -55.23 -24.37 15.63
CA ALA A 22 -54.97 -23.22 14.75
C ALA A 22 -54.39 -22.01 15.52
N ALA A 23 -54.89 -21.72 16.72
CA ALA A 23 -54.35 -20.62 17.54
C ALA A 23 -52.90 -20.87 17.99
N LYS A 24 -52.55 -22.12 18.32
CA LYS A 24 -51.18 -22.52 18.66
C LYS A 24 -50.25 -22.42 17.45
N ASP A 25 -50.73 -22.86 16.28
CA ASP A 25 -49.96 -22.83 15.03
C ASP A 25 -49.69 -21.39 14.57
N VAL A 26 -50.66 -20.48 14.70
CA VAL A 26 -50.49 -19.04 14.39
C VAL A 26 -49.51 -18.37 15.36
N LYS A 27 -49.58 -18.68 16.66
CA LYS A 27 -48.68 -18.12 17.67
C LYS A 27 -47.24 -18.64 17.52
N ALA A 28 -47.08 -19.92 17.18
CA ALA A 28 -45.79 -20.51 16.84
C ALA A 28 -45.23 -19.89 15.55
N GLY A 29 -46.06 -19.78 14.51
CA GLY A 29 -45.73 -19.15 13.23
C GLY A 29 -45.29 -17.69 13.36
N ALA A 30 -45.94 -16.90 14.21
CA ALA A 30 -45.65 -15.49 14.43
C ALA A 30 -44.24 -15.22 14.96
N SER A 31 -43.68 -16.12 15.78
CA SER A 31 -42.30 -16.00 16.28
C SER A 31 -41.24 -16.33 15.22
N THR A 32 -41.62 -17.16 14.23
CA THR A 32 -40.73 -17.67 13.17
C THR A 32 -40.77 -16.86 11.88
N ILE A 33 -41.63 -15.83 11.78
CA ILE A 33 -41.54 -14.80 10.74
C ILE A 33 -40.29 -13.97 11.05
N LYS A 34 -39.14 -14.54 10.72
CA LYS A 34 -37.84 -13.86 10.74
C LYS A 34 -38.04 -12.58 9.97
N LYS A 35 -38.04 -11.43 10.67
CA LYS A 35 -38.03 -10.12 10.04
C LYS A 35 -36.76 -10.06 9.21
N LYS A 36 -36.85 -10.45 7.93
CA LYS A 36 -35.75 -10.29 7.00
C LYS A 36 -35.50 -8.79 6.95
N ALA A 37 -34.34 -8.37 7.46
CA ALA A 37 -33.95 -6.97 7.42
C ALA A 37 -34.00 -6.53 5.95
N LYS A 38 -34.95 -5.66 5.64
CA LYS A 38 -35.11 -5.11 4.30
C LYS A 38 -33.94 -4.15 4.08
N LYS A 39 -33.26 -4.24 2.94
CA LYS A 39 -32.29 -3.22 2.54
C LYS A 39 -33.08 -1.98 2.13
N ILE A 40 -33.22 -1.03 3.04
CA ILE A 40 -33.94 0.23 2.83
C ILE A 40 -32.93 1.25 2.28
N CYS A 41 -33.23 1.84 1.11
CA CYS A 41 -32.51 3.03 0.63
C CYS A 41 -33.15 4.26 1.28
N THR A 42 -32.35 5.03 2.04
CA THR A 42 -32.80 6.27 2.70
C THR A 42 -32.73 7.49 1.78
N SER A 43 -31.91 7.46 0.73
CA SER A 43 -31.79 8.54 -0.25
C SER A 43 -32.77 8.37 -1.42
N ILE A 44 -33.29 9.48 -1.94
CA ILE A 44 -34.14 9.53 -3.14
C ILE A 44 -33.30 9.31 -4.40
N THR A 45 -32.05 9.80 -4.39
CA THR A 45 -31.12 9.66 -5.50
C THR A 45 -30.40 8.32 -5.44
N PHE A 46 -30.31 7.65 -6.59
CA PHE A 46 -29.56 6.42 -6.76
C PHE A 46 -28.06 6.72 -6.93
N HIS A 47 -27.23 6.18 -6.03
CA HIS A 47 -25.77 6.28 -6.12
C HIS A 47 -25.17 4.99 -6.65
N ARG A 48 -24.17 5.12 -7.53
CA ARG A 48 -23.39 3.97 -7.99
C ARG A 48 -22.74 3.28 -6.78
N PRO A 49 -22.98 1.97 -6.56
CA PRO A 49 -22.30 1.25 -5.48
C PRO A 49 -20.80 1.20 -5.74
N LYS A 50 -20.00 1.33 -4.68
CA LYS A 50 -18.55 1.22 -4.78
C LYS A 50 -18.20 -0.24 -5.08
N THR A 51 -17.53 -0.44 -6.20
CA THR A 51 -17.04 -1.74 -6.64
C THR A 51 -15.55 -1.83 -6.37
N LEU A 52 -15.03 -3.04 -6.16
CA LEU A 52 -13.58 -3.27 -6.07
C LEU A 52 -12.91 -2.86 -7.40
N GLN A 53 -11.95 -1.95 -7.32
CA GLN A 53 -11.09 -1.60 -8.45
C GLN A 53 -9.79 -2.39 -8.34
N LYS A 54 -9.60 -3.34 -9.25
CA LYS A 54 -8.35 -4.11 -9.32
C LYS A 54 -7.29 -3.26 -10.03
N ALA A 55 -6.05 -3.35 -9.57
CA ALA A 55 -4.92 -2.78 -10.30
C ALA A 55 -4.79 -3.43 -11.69
N ARG A 56 -4.23 -2.70 -12.65
CA ARG A 56 -3.98 -3.22 -14.00
C ARG A 56 -2.87 -4.27 -13.94
N ASN A 57 -3.18 -5.50 -14.36
CA ASN A 57 -2.22 -6.59 -14.51
C ASN A 57 -2.12 -6.96 -16.00
N PRO A 58 -1.26 -6.30 -16.80
CA PRO A 58 -1.12 -6.62 -18.21
C PRO A 58 -0.47 -8.00 -18.38
N LYS A 59 -0.91 -8.78 -19.36
CA LYS A 59 -0.37 -10.11 -19.65
C LYS A 59 1.04 -10.05 -20.27
N TYR A 60 1.39 -8.93 -20.88
CA TYR A 60 2.65 -8.66 -21.57
C TYR A 60 2.98 -7.17 -21.44
N PRO A 61 4.26 -6.77 -21.53
CA PRO A 61 4.63 -5.35 -21.48
C PRO A 61 4.07 -4.62 -22.72
N CYS A 62 3.56 -3.39 -22.53
CA CYS A 62 3.04 -2.58 -23.64
C CYS A 62 4.14 -2.11 -24.61
N ILE A 63 5.39 -2.08 -24.15
CA ILE A 63 6.56 -1.71 -24.94
C ILE A 63 7.60 -2.81 -24.75
N SER A 64 8.14 -3.32 -25.85
CA SER A 64 9.12 -4.41 -25.82
C SER A 64 10.47 -3.98 -25.24
N ALA A 65 10.93 -2.78 -25.57
CA ALA A 65 12.21 -2.22 -25.11
C ALA A 65 12.00 -0.89 -24.38
N LEU A 66 12.69 -0.71 -23.26
CA LEU A 66 12.65 0.54 -22.52
C LEU A 66 13.27 1.67 -23.35
N PRO A 67 12.66 2.86 -23.37
CA PRO A 67 13.23 4.00 -24.09
C PRO A 67 14.56 4.42 -23.47
N ARG A 68 15.47 4.92 -24.29
CA ARG A 68 16.74 5.45 -23.79
C ARG A 68 16.53 6.76 -23.04
N ASN A 69 17.34 6.97 -22.01
CA ASN A 69 17.37 8.23 -21.27
C ASN A 69 17.79 9.35 -22.22
N LYS A 70 16.93 10.36 -22.35
CA LYS A 70 17.21 11.50 -23.25
C LYS A 70 18.27 12.43 -22.66
N LEU A 71 18.36 12.53 -21.33
CA LEU A 71 19.31 13.40 -20.63
C LEU A 71 20.68 12.73 -20.47
N ASP A 72 21.53 12.87 -21.47
CA ASP A 72 22.91 12.41 -21.44
C ASP A 72 23.87 13.47 -20.88
N HIS A 73 25.09 13.07 -20.48
CA HIS A 73 26.13 13.93 -19.92
C HIS A 73 26.44 15.16 -20.78
N TYR A 74 26.42 15.00 -22.09
CA TYR A 74 26.66 16.09 -23.05
C TYR A 74 25.47 17.05 -23.17
N GLN A 75 24.25 16.60 -22.85
CA GLN A 75 23.10 17.51 -22.78
C GLN A 75 23.10 18.34 -21.49
N ILE A 76 23.69 17.79 -20.41
CA ILE A 76 23.90 18.50 -19.15
C ILE A 76 25.00 19.56 -19.32
N LEU A 77 26.14 19.18 -19.92
CA LEU A 77 27.29 20.06 -20.14
C LEU A 77 27.27 20.65 -21.55
N LYS A 78 26.59 21.79 -21.73
CA LYS A 78 26.45 22.43 -23.06
C LYS A 78 27.68 23.22 -23.49
N TYR A 79 28.07 24.20 -22.68
CA TYR A 79 29.20 25.08 -22.98
C TYR A 79 29.87 25.53 -21.68
N PRO A 80 31.20 25.75 -21.70
CA PRO A 80 31.87 26.44 -20.61
C PRO A 80 31.46 27.91 -20.61
N LEU A 81 31.25 28.48 -19.42
CA LEU A 81 31.00 29.92 -19.29
C LEU A 81 32.32 30.68 -19.44
N THR A 82 32.45 31.47 -20.50
CA THR A 82 33.69 32.19 -20.88
C THR A 82 33.72 33.66 -20.45
N THR A 83 32.92 34.04 -19.45
CA THR A 83 32.93 35.41 -18.91
C THR A 83 34.16 35.69 -18.03
N GLU A 84 34.56 36.95 -17.91
CA GLU A 84 35.73 37.34 -17.12
C GLU A 84 35.66 36.87 -15.66
N SER A 85 34.46 36.97 -15.07
CA SER A 85 34.19 36.55 -13.70
C SER A 85 34.33 35.03 -13.51
N ALA A 86 33.87 34.23 -14.48
CA ALA A 86 33.98 32.77 -14.45
C ALA A 86 35.45 32.30 -14.52
N ARG A 87 36.25 32.91 -15.40
CA ARG A 87 37.70 32.66 -15.50
C ARG A 87 38.41 33.01 -14.20
N LEU A 88 38.18 34.22 -13.67
CA LEU A 88 38.79 34.69 -12.43
C LEU A 88 38.43 33.76 -11.25
N LYS A 89 37.18 33.30 -11.17
CA LYS A 89 36.74 32.36 -10.13
C LYS A 89 37.53 31.06 -10.17
N THR A 90 37.72 30.48 -11.35
CA THR A 90 38.45 29.23 -11.54
C THR A 90 39.91 29.38 -11.12
N THR A 91 40.59 30.43 -11.60
CA THR A 91 42.00 30.69 -11.27
C THR A 91 42.21 31.00 -9.79
N ARG A 92 41.38 31.89 -9.20
CA ARG A 92 41.50 32.28 -7.78
C ARG A 92 41.24 31.10 -6.85
N ARG A 93 40.21 30.29 -7.11
CA ARG A 93 39.89 29.08 -6.33
C ARG A 93 41.00 28.02 -6.44
N ARG A 94 41.60 27.83 -7.63
CA ARG A 94 42.74 26.93 -7.82
C ARG A 94 43.97 27.40 -7.05
N LYS A 95 44.34 28.69 -7.15
CA LYS A 95 45.44 29.29 -6.38
C LYS A 95 45.24 29.14 -4.87
N SER A 96 44.05 29.49 -4.35
CA SER A 96 43.75 29.35 -2.92
C SER A 96 43.81 27.89 -2.43
N ARG A 97 43.34 26.92 -3.24
CA ARG A 97 43.41 25.49 -2.91
C ARG A 97 44.84 24.96 -2.91
N MET A 98 45.69 25.42 -3.84
CA MET A 98 47.11 25.06 -3.86
C MET A 98 47.85 25.64 -2.66
N LEU A 99 47.61 26.90 -2.31
CA LEU A 99 48.18 27.55 -1.13
C LEU A 99 47.76 26.83 0.16
N SER A 100 46.47 26.55 0.35
CA SER A 100 45.98 25.80 1.53
C SER A 100 46.61 24.40 1.64
N ARG A 101 46.82 23.69 0.53
CA ARG A 101 47.52 22.39 0.53
C ARG A 101 49.00 22.51 0.87
N ARG A 102 49.68 23.55 0.39
CA ARG A 102 51.09 23.83 0.75
C ARG A 102 51.21 24.15 2.23
N TYR A 103 50.39 25.06 2.77
CA TYR A 103 50.40 25.37 4.20
C TYR A 103 50.08 24.16 5.08
N ARG A 104 49.17 23.27 4.66
CA ARG A 104 48.88 22.03 5.38
C ARG A 104 50.04 21.02 5.36
N PHE A 105 50.90 21.06 4.34
CA PHE A 105 52.07 20.18 4.24
C PHE A 105 53.29 20.76 4.97
N THR A 106 53.39 22.08 5.09
CA THR A 106 54.50 22.76 5.79
C THR A 106 54.25 23.02 7.27
N LEU A 107 53.00 22.95 7.76
CA LEU A 107 52.65 23.16 9.18
C LEU A 107 52.55 21.86 10.00
N CYS A 108 53.10 20.76 9.47
CA CYS A 108 53.47 19.60 10.30
C CYS A 108 54.93 19.18 10.03
N PRO A 109 55.92 19.93 10.53
CA PRO A 109 57.17 19.35 10.96
C PRO A 109 57.08 19.04 12.48
N ASP A 110 57.47 17.84 12.87
CA ASP A 110 58.09 17.59 14.18
C ASP A 110 57.25 17.58 15.47
N TYR A 111 56.25 16.70 15.59
CA TYR A 111 55.74 16.24 16.90
C TYR A 111 55.65 14.72 17.05
N LEU A 112 56.54 13.93 16.41
CA LEU A 112 56.53 12.47 16.60
C LEU A 112 57.90 11.76 16.67
N LEU A 113 59.00 12.47 16.97
CA LEU A 113 60.30 11.83 17.23
C LEU A 113 61.04 12.51 18.40
N ARG A 114 60.50 12.36 19.63
CA ARG A 114 61.30 12.66 20.83
C ARG A 114 60.81 11.99 22.11
N ASN A 115 60.46 10.70 22.10
CA ASN A 115 60.32 9.89 23.33
C ASN A 115 60.34 8.38 23.02
N TYR A 116 61.48 7.86 22.55
CA TYR A 116 61.77 6.41 22.57
C TYR A 116 63.29 6.21 22.68
N SER A 117 63.87 6.54 23.83
CA SER A 117 65.15 5.97 24.27
C SER A 117 65.38 6.29 25.75
N GLY A 118 65.24 5.27 26.61
CA GLY A 118 65.90 5.23 27.91
C GLY A 118 65.01 5.30 29.15
N LEU A 119 64.40 4.16 29.52
CA LEU A 119 64.22 3.81 30.93
C LEU A 119 64.70 2.37 31.10
N GLY A 120 65.97 2.25 31.50
CA GLY A 120 66.56 1.02 32.03
C GLY A 120 66.28 0.90 33.52
N ILE A 121 66.01 -0.34 33.94
CA ILE A 121 66.52 -1.06 35.12
C ILE A 121 66.80 -0.21 36.38
N SER A 122 65.99 -0.44 37.42
CA SER A 122 66.41 -0.84 38.77
C SER A 122 65.22 -1.43 39.52
#